data_AF-A0A024EM69-F1
#
_entry.id   AF-A0A024EM69-F1
#
_cell.length_a   1.000
_cell.length_b   1.000
_cell.length_c   1.000
_cell.angle_alpha   90.00
_cell.angle_beta   90.00
_cell.angle_gamma   90.00
#
_symmetry.space_group_name_H-M   'P 1'
#
loop_
_entity.id
_entity.type
_entity.pdbx_description
1 polymer ?
#
loop_
_entity_poly.entity_id
_entity_poly.type
_entity_poly.pdbx_seq_one_letter_code
_entity_poly.pdbx_strand_id
1 'polypeptide(L)'
;MKPLIACRQVLGVDTYRATNEQAQLVTLAMRSYGHLLKDGTPTVHHFSFDQFADAIEANYSVTAPQTAAIVSTLREVHSLQ
;
A
#
# COMPACT_ATOMS: atom_id res chain seq x y z
N MET A 1 -8.33 -0.83 -10.19
CA MET A 1 -7.24 0.09 -10.59
C MET A 1 -5.91 -0.29 -9.91
N LYS A 2 -4.74 0.08 -10.44
CA LYS A 2 -3.42 -0.17 -9.84
C LYS A 2 -2.62 1.14 -9.62
N PRO A 3 -2.95 1.93 -8.59
CA PRO A 3 -2.38 3.27 -8.40
C PRO A 3 -0.99 3.26 -7.76
N LEU A 4 -0.55 2.17 -7.13
CA LEU A 4 0.76 2.10 -6.51
C LEU A 4 1.82 1.76 -7.55
N ILE A 5 2.94 2.48 -7.52
CA ILE A 5 4.05 2.34 -8.46
C ILE A 5 5.33 2.10 -7.66
N ALA A 6 6.07 1.05 -7.99
CA ALA A 6 7.37 0.78 -7.37
C ALA A 6 8.43 0.45 -8.44
N CYS A 7 9.65 0.94 -8.23
CA CYS A 7 10.83 0.66 -9.07
C CYS A 7 12.08 0.87 -8.22
N ARG A 8 12.99 -0.11 -8.12
CA ARG A 8 14.26 -0.12 -7.35
C ARG A 8 14.26 0.62 -6.01
N GLN A 9 14.28 1.95 -6.01
CA GLN A 9 14.26 2.82 -4.83
C GLN A 9 13.04 3.74 -4.74
N VAL A 10 12.33 3.94 -5.84
CA VAL A 10 11.15 4.77 -5.96
C VAL A 10 9.91 4.01 -5.52
N LEU A 11 9.08 4.69 -4.75
CA LEU A 11 7.71 4.30 -4.45
C LEU A 11 6.84 5.53 -4.68
N GLY A 12 5.80 5.37 -5.48
CA GLY A 12 4.84 6.42 -5.79
C GLY A 12 3.41 5.89 -5.71
N VAL A 13 2.47 6.83 -5.70
CA VAL A 13 1.05 6.55 -5.82
C VAL A 13 0.47 7.56 -6.80
N ASP A 14 -0.28 7.07 -7.79
CA ASP A 14 -1.05 7.90 -8.70
C ASP A 14 -2.29 8.45 -7.98
N THR A 15 -3.15 9.17 -8.68
CA THR A 15 -4.42 9.66 -8.16
C THR A 15 -5.34 8.53 -7.71
N TYR A 16 -5.92 8.68 -6.51
CA TYR A 16 -6.90 7.78 -5.94
C TYR A 16 -7.94 8.57 -5.11
N ARG A 17 -9.05 7.92 -4.77
CA ARG A 17 -10.13 8.50 -3.96
C ARG A 17 -9.98 8.00 -2.53
N ALA A 18 -9.91 8.93 -1.59
CA ALA A 18 -9.82 8.64 -0.16
C ALA A 18 -10.30 9.85 0.65
N THR A 19 -10.75 9.59 1.88
CA THR A 19 -10.87 10.65 2.89
C THR A 19 -9.48 11.10 3.36
N ASN A 20 -9.41 12.22 4.08
CA ASN A 20 -8.15 12.71 4.64
C ASN A 20 -7.48 11.68 5.58
N GLU A 21 -8.29 11.01 6.41
CA GLU A 21 -7.81 9.97 7.34
C GLU A 21 -7.27 8.76 6.59
N GLN A 22 -8.01 8.30 5.57
CA GLN A 22 -7.57 7.19 4.72
C GLN A 22 -6.26 7.53 4.00
N ALA A 23 -6.13 8.74 3.45
CA ALA A 23 -4.90 9.19 2.78
C ALA A 23 -3.69 9.25 3.73
N GLN A 24 -3.90 9.64 5.00
CA GLN A 24 -2.85 9.61 6.02
C GLN A 24 -2.39 8.18 6.30
N LEU A 25 -3.33 7.23 6.43
CA LEU A 25 -3.01 5.82 6.66
C LEU A 25 -2.35 5.16 5.45
N VAL A 26 -2.78 5.48 4.22
CA VAL A 26 -2.09 5.04 2.98
C VAL A 26 -0.67 5.57 2.95
N THR A 27 -0.46 6.85 3.28
CA THR A 27 0.87 7.46 3.34
C THR A 27 1.75 6.78 4.39
N LEU A 28 1.19 6.47 5.56
CA LEU A 28 1.87 5.73 6.62
C LEU A 28 2.24 4.32 6.14
N ALA A 29 1.32 3.62 5.48
CA ALA A 29 1.55 2.29 4.92
C ALA A 29 2.71 2.30 3.92
N MET A 30 2.73 3.26 3.00
CA MET A 30 3.80 3.41 2.01
C MET A 30 5.16 3.67 2.67
N ARG A 31 5.21 4.47 3.75
CA ARG A 31 6.46 4.74 4.49
C ARG A 31 6.94 3.52 5.27
N SER A 32 6.03 2.80 5.93
CA SER A 32 6.37 1.68 6.81
C SER A 32 6.63 0.38 6.05
N TYR A 33 5.83 0.09 5.03
CA TYR A 33 5.79 -1.21 4.35
C TYR A 33 6.09 -1.15 2.86
N GLY A 34 6.28 0.04 2.28
CA GLY A 34 6.50 0.18 0.85
C GLY A 34 7.78 -0.48 0.32
N HIS A 35 8.68 -0.92 1.20
CA HIS A 35 9.81 -1.76 0.83
C HIS A 35 9.38 -3.16 0.35
N LEU A 36 8.22 -3.67 0.78
CA LEU A 36 7.67 -4.95 0.35
C LEU A 36 7.29 -4.97 -1.15
N LEU A 37 7.04 -3.80 -1.73
CA LEU A 37 6.70 -3.66 -3.16
C LEU A 37 7.94 -3.52 -4.05
N LYS A 38 9.13 -3.36 -3.47
CA LYS A 38 10.38 -3.17 -4.20
C LYS A 38 11.06 -4.51 -4.39
N ASP A 39 11.25 -4.92 -5.64
CA ASP A 39 11.97 -6.15 -6.01
C ASP A 39 13.47 -5.89 -6.30
N GLY A 40 13.92 -4.64 -6.16
CA GLY A 40 15.31 -4.23 -6.44
C GLY A 40 15.65 -4.08 -7.93
N THR A 41 14.70 -4.33 -8.83
CA THR A 41 14.91 -4.19 -10.27
C THR A 41 14.59 -2.77 -10.74
N PRO A 42 15.19 -2.31 -11.86
CA PRO A 42 14.82 -1.02 -12.46
C PRO A 42 13.48 -1.07 -13.19
N THR A 43 12.81 -2.21 -13.21
CA THR A 43 11.49 -2.35 -13.85
C THR A 43 10.44 -1.63 -13.04
N VAL A 44 9.51 -0.96 -13.72
CA VAL A 44 8.38 -0.30 -13.07
C VAL A 44 7.26 -1.32 -12.89
N HIS A 45 6.86 -1.51 -11.64
CA HIS A 45 5.77 -2.39 -11.26
C HIS A 45 4.59 -1.60 -10.74
N HIS A 46 3.38 -2.00 -11.16
CA HIS A 46 2.13 -1.41 -10.72
C HIS A 46 1.39 -2.38 -9.81
N PHE A 47 0.94 -1.88 -8.66
CA PHE A 47 0.22 -2.64 -7.65
C PHE A 47 -1.12 -1.97 -7.33
N SER A 48 -2.11 -2.79 -6.99
CA SER A 48 -3.32 -2.31 -6.33
C SER A 48 -3.10 -2.17 -4.83
N PHE A 49 -3.96 -1.41 -4.15
CA PHE A 49 -3.95 -1.35 -2.68
C PHE A 49 -4.25 -2.71 -2.05
N ASP A 50 -5.06 -3.56 -2.70
CA ASP A 50 -5.36 -4.91 -2.24
C ASP A 50 -4.11 -5.81 -2.27
N GLN A 51 -3.37 -5.79 -3.39
CA GLN A 51 -2.08 -6.50 -3.48
C GLN A 51 -1.07 -6.00 -2.45
N PHE A 52 -1.11 -4.71 -2.10
CA PHE A 52 -0.26 -4.17 -1.05
C PHE A 52 -0.69 -4.64 0.34
N ALA A 53 -2.00 -4.70 0.60
CA ALA A 53 -2.54 -5.28 1.82
C ALA A 53 -2.12 -6.75 1.97
N ASP A 54 -2.27 -7.56 0.92
CA ASP A 54 -1.85 -8.97 0.92
C ASP A 54 -0.35 -9.12 1.23
N ALA A 55 0.49 -8.26 0.65
CA ALA A 55 1.93 -8.26 0.93
C ALA A 55 2.23 -7.94 2.40
N ILE A 56 1.49 -6.99 3.00
CA ILE A 56 1.65 -6.67 4.43
C ILE A 56 1.24 -7.86 5.29
N GLU A 57 0.08 -8.46 5.03
CA GLU A 57 -0.44 -9.60 5.81
C GLU A 57 0.45 -10.85 5.70
N ALA A 58 1.08 -11.06 4.55
CA ALA A 58 2.02 -12.15 4.35
C ALA A 58 3.34 -12.00 5.15
N ASN A 59 3.71 -10.76 5.53
CA ASN A 59 4.99 -10.46 6.16
C ASN A 59 4.88 -9.95 7.61
N TYR A 60 3.70 -9.48 8.03
CA TYR A 60 3.49 -8.85 9.33
C TYR A 60 2.22 -9.36 10.01
N SER A 61 2.26 -9.42 11.35
CA SER A 61 1.08 -9.80 12.13
C SER A 61 0.01 -8.71 12.08
N VAL A 62 -1.19 -9.09 11.65
CA VAL A 62 -2.41 -8.27 11.71
C VAL A 62 -3.02 -8.19 13.11
N THR A 63 -2.44 -8.87 14.10
CA THR A 63 -2.88 -8.69 15.50
C THR A 63 -2.41 -7.37 16.11
N ALA A 64 -1.42 -6.72 15.49
CA ALA A 64 -1.01 -5.37 15.86
C ALA A 64 -2.06 -4.36 15.38
N PRO A 65 -2.64 -3.52 16.27
CA PRO A 65 -3.74 -2.61 15.92
C PRO A 65 -3.42 -1.69 14.74
N GLN A 66 -2.16 -1.23 14.65
CA GLN A 66 -1.71 -0.35 13.57
C GLN A 66 -1.68 -1.08 12.21
N THR A 67 -1.15 -2.30 12.16
CA THR A 67 -1.12 -3.12 10.94
C THR A 67 -2.55 -3.42 10.48
N ALA A 68 -3.43 -3.81 11.40
CA ALA A 68 -4.84 -4.08 11.10
C ALA A 68 -5.55 -2.85 10.51
N ALA A 69 -5.37 -1.67 11.11
CA ALA A 69 -5.96 -0.43 10.62
C ALA A 69 -5.47 -0.07 9.22
N ILE A 70 -4.17 -0.24 8.96
CA ILE A 70 -3.57 0.00 7.65
C ILE A 70 -4.13 -0.96 6.59
N VAL A 71 -4.16 -2.26 6.88
CA VAL A 71 -4.70 -3.27 5.97
C VAL A 71 -6.17 -3.02 5.66
N SER A 72 -7.00 -2.76 6.68
CA SER A 72 -8.42 -2.42 6.48
C SER A 72 -8.58 -1.21 5.58
N THR A 73 -7.82 -0.15 5.85
CA THR A 73 -7.87 1.08 5.05
C THR A 73 -7.46 0.84 3.60
N LEU A 74 -6.42 0.05 3.35
CA LEU A 74 -5.98 -0.27 1.98
C LEU A 74 -7.08 -1.00 1.20
N ARG A 75 -7.77 -1.95 1.85
CA ARG A 75 -8.89 -2.69 1.24
C ARG A 75 -10.11 -1.80 1.01
N GLU A 76 -10.45 -0.94 1.96
CA GLU A 76 -11.53 0.05 1.81
C GLU A 76 -11.24 1.01 0.66
N VAL A 77 -10.05 1.63 0.63
CA VAL A 77 -9.65 2.53 -0.44
C VAL A 77 -9.67 1.81 -1.78
N HIS A 78 -9.23 0.54 -1.85
CA HIS A 78 -9.33 -0.26 -3.07
C HIS A 78 -10.77 -0.38 -3.58
N SER A 79 -11.74 -0.60 -2.69
CA SER A 79 -13.15 -0.74 -3.05
C SER A 79 -13.79 0.54 -3.62
N LEU A 80 -13.15 1.70 -3.41
CA LEU A 80 -13.58 3.01 -3.93
C LEU A 80 -13.00 3.34 -5.31
N GLN A 81 -12.15 2.48 -5.87
CA GLN A 81 -11.44 2.67 -7.15
C GLN A 81 -12.13 1.96 -8.32
#